data_AF-A0A4Q1ZY90-F1
#
_entry.id   AF-A0A4Q1ZY90-F1
#
_cell.length_a   1.000
_cell.length_b   1.000
_cell.length_c   1.000
_cell.angle_alpha   90.00
_cell.angle_beta   90.00
_cell.angle_gamma   90.00
#
_symmetry.space_group_name_H-M   'P 1'
#
loop_
_entity.id
_entity.type
_entity.pdbx_description
1 polymer ?
#
loop_
_entity_poly.entity_id
_entity_poly.type
_entity_poly.pdbx_seq_one_letter_code
_entity_poly.pdbx_strand_id
1 'polypeptide(L)' 'MIRVCSNCSNVDVDVLVETFSEDLVEVNCLGQCGMNPDESFGYVNEEFIIVDTEEEFIKAAKEQLK' A
#
# COMPACT_ATOMS: atom_id res chain seq x y z
N MET A 1 -3.19 -2.80 -9.65
CA MET A 1 -2.52 -3.77 -8.76
C MET A 1 -1.79 -3.02 -7.66
N ILE A 2 -1.97 -3.44 -6.41
CA ILE A 2 -1.41 -2.86 -5.20
C ILE A 2 -0.35 -3.83 -4.66
N ARG A 3 0.85 -3.34 -4.35
CA ARG A 3 1.89 -4.12 -3.67
C ARG A 3 2.27 -3.45 -2.36
N VAL A 4 2.18 -4.20 -1.27
CA VAL A 4 2.54 -3.74 0.08
C VAL A 4 3.39 -4.76 0.82
N CYS A 5 4.10 -4.32 1.85
CA CYS A 5 4.85 -5.20 2.74
C CYS A 5 4.22 -5.18 4.13
N SER A 6 3.59 -6.29 4.53
CA SER A 6 2.90 -6.46 5.82
C SER A 6 3.74 -6.16 7.07
N ASN A 7 5.05 -5.98 6.96
CA ASN A 7 5.94 -5.69 8.07
C ASN A 7 6.41 -4.23 8.16
N CYS A 8 6.47 -3.49 7.05
CA CYS A 8 7.06 -2.15 7.05
C CYS A 8 6.24 -1.08 6.33
N SER A 9 5.23 -1.44 5.52
CA SER A 9 4.46 -0.46 4.76
C SER A 9 3.51 0.39 5.59
N ASN A 10 3.31 0.07 6.88
CA ASN A 10 2.32 0.71 7.74
C ASN A 10 0.90 0.74 7.14
N VAL A 11 0.54 -0.31 6.40
CA VAL A 11 -0.78 -0.50 5.79
C VAL A 11 -1.28 -1.89 6.15
N ASP A 12 -2.52 -1.97 6.61
CA ASP A 12 -3.19 -3.21 6.94
C ASP A 12 -3.64 -3.94 5.66
N VAL A 13 -3.13 -5.14 5.48
CA VAL A 13 -3.45 -5.98 4.31
C VAL A 13 -4.91 -6.39 4.32
N ASP A 14 -5.49 -6.66 5.49
CA ASP A 14 -6.88 -7.12 5.58
C ASP A 14 -7.83 -5.99 5.11
N VAL A 15 -7.54 -4.75 5.52
CA VAL A 15 -8.27 -3.55 5.07
C VAL A 15 -8.15 -3.36 3.55
N LEU A 16 -6.97 -3.58 2.96
CA LEU A 16 -6.78 -3.51 1.52
C LEU A 16 -7.58 -4.57 0.77
N VAL A 17 -7.56 -5.82 1.24
CA VAL A 17 -8.30 -6.93 0.59
C VAL A 17 -9.80 -6.70 0.67
N GLU A 18 -10.32 -6.23 1.82
CA GLU A 18 -11.73 -5.85 1.97
C GLU A 18 -12.13 -4.68 1.05
N THR A 19 -11.20 -3.75 0.80
CA THR A 19 -11.47 -2.55 0.00
C THR A 19 -11.35 -2.77 -1.51
N PHE A 20 -10.36 -3.54 -1.95
CA PHE A 20 -9.96 -3.64 -3.36
C PHE A 20 -10.06 -5.03 -3.97
N SER A 21 -10.33 -6.08 -3.19
CA SER A 21 -10.25 -7.52 -3.54
C SER A 21 -8.85 -8.14 -3.57
N GLU A 22 -8.79 -9.44 -3.26
CA GLU A 22 -7.54 -10.20 -3.09
C GLU A 22 -6.69 -10.28 -4.37
N ASP A 23 -7.31 -10.31 -5.55
CA ASP A 23 -6.61 -10.33 -6.85
C ASP A 23 -5.89 -9.03 -7.19
N LEU A 24 -6.27 -7.92 -6.54
CA LEU A 24 -5.63 -6.62 -6.70
C LEU A 24 -4.55 -6.35 -5.66
N VAL A 25 -4.41 -7.18 -4.61
CA VAL A 25 -3.48 -6.96 -3.50
C VAL A 25 -2.39 -8.04 -3.50
N GLU A 26 -1.14 -7.62 -3.63
CA GLU A 26 0.02 -8.49 -3.58
C GLU A 26 0.88 -8.12 -2.37
N VAL A 27 1.08 -9.08 -1.46
CA VAL A 27 1.90 -8.89 -0.26
C VAL A 27 3.31 -9.39 -0.53
N ASN A 28 4.27 -8.48 -0.65
CA ASN A 28 5.66 -8.80 -0.94
C ASN A 28 6.63 -7.77 -0.35
N CYS A 29 7.91 -8.14 -0.24
CA CYS A 29 8.94 -7.20 0.19
C CYS A 29 9.14 -6.09 -0.87
N LEU A 30 9.12 -4.84 -0.42
CA LEU A 30 9.31 -3.67 -1.30
C LEU A 30 10.76 -3.17 -1.35
N GLY A 31 11.63 -3.67 -0.46
CA GLY A 31 13.02 -3.21 -0.34
C GLY A 31 13.19 -1.78 0.22
N GLN A 32 12.14 -1.20 0.81
CA GLN A 32 12.11 0.18 1.33
C GLN A 32 12.12 0.26 2.87
N CYS A 33 12.48 -0.83 3.56
CA CYS A 33 12.46 -0.89 5.02
C CYS A 33 13.39 0.17 5.64
N GLY A 34 12.91 0.84 6.69
CA GLY A 34 13.72 1.77 7.50
C GLY A 34 13.92 3.17 6.91
N MET A 35 13.37 3.43 5.73
CA MET A 35 13.37 4.78 5.13
C MET A 35 12.23 5.64 5.67
N ASN A 36 11.08 5.01 5.93
CA ASN A 36 9.80 5.68 6.18
C ASN A 36 9.07 5.02 7.38
N PRO A 37 9.56 5.17 8.62
CA PRO A 37 9.07 4.40 9.77
C PRO A 37 7.66 4.80 10.24
N ASP A 38 7.24 6.04 9.98
CA ASP A 38 5.96 6.60 10.45
C ASP A 38 4.96 6.84 9.31
N GLU A 39 5.33 6.56 8.06
CA GLU A 39 4.53 6.80 6.86
C GLU A 39 3.95 5.50 6.31
N SER A 40 2.86 5.61 5.57
CA SER A 40 2.23 4.51 4.86
C SER A 40 2.68 4.48 3.41
N PHE A 41 3.13 3.35 2.91
CA PHE A 41 3.70 3.27 1.55
C PHE A 41 3.48 1.94 0.84
N GLY A 42 3.55 1.98 -0.48
CA GLY A 42 3.37 0.81 -1.33
C GLY A 42 3.48 1.16 -2.80
N TYR A 43 3.32 0.16 -3.66
CA TYR A 43 3.16 0.41 -5.09
C TYR A 43 1.70 0.30 -5.48
N VAL A 44 1.24 1.22 -6.33
CA VAL A 44 -0.05 1.12 -7.02
C VAL A 44 0.24 1.28 -8.51
N ASN A 45 -0.13 0.28 -9.32
CA ASN A 45 0.14 0.26 -10.76
C ASN A 45 1.60 0.64 -11.12
N GLU A 46 2.55 0.09 -10.37
CA GLU A 46 4.01 0.32 -10.51
C GLU A 46 4.52 1.69 -10.01
N GLU A 47 3.64 2.60 -9.59
CA GLU A 47 4.02 3.86 -8.96
C GLU A 47 4.23 3.67 -7.45
N PHE A 48 5.37 4.12 -6.93
CA PHE A 48 5.64 4.12 -5.50
C PHE A 48 4.92 5.30 -4.84
N ILE A 49 3.97 5.00 -3.98
CA ILE A 49 3.20 5.97 -3.20
C ILE A 49 3.69 5.91 -1.76
N ILE A 50 3.93 7.08 -1.18
CA ILE A 50 4.24 7.30 0.23
C ILE A 50 3.44 8.50 0.72
N VAL A 51 2.80 8.33 1.87
CA VAL A 51 1.89 9.30 2.48
C VAL A 51 1.93 9.17 4.00
N ASP A 52 1.38 10.14 4.72
CA ASP A 52 1.48 10.16 6.18
C ASP A 52 0.62 9.09 6.85
N THR A 53 -0.49 8.69 6.20
CA THR A 53 -1.47 7.77 6.81
C THR A 53 -1.98 6.70 5.86
N GLU A 54 -2.43 5.59 6.43
CA GLU A 54 -3.06 4.50 5.69
C GLU A 54 -4.29 4.97 4.89
N GLU A 55 -5.11 5.85 5.47
CA GLU A 55 -6.30 6.39 4.82
C GLU A 55 -5.95 7.15 3.53
N GLU A 56 -4.87 7.93 3.56
CA GLU A 56 -4.36 8.63 2.38
C GLU A 56 -3.85 7.65 1.32
N PHE A 57 -3.21 6.55 1.73
CA PHE A 57 -2.69 5.55 0.82
C PHE A 57 -3.84 4.85 0.09
N ILE A 58 -4.87 4.45 0.85
CA ILE A 58 -6.10 3.84 0.32
C ILE A 58 -6.80 4.82 -0.63
N LYS A 59 -6.88 6.10 -0.29
CA LYS A 59 -7.47 7.11 -1.16
C LYS A 59 -6.70 7.24 -2.48
N ALA A 60 -5.37 7.32 -2.43
CA ALA A 60 -4.52 7.38 -3.61
C ALA A 60 -4.69 6.14 -4.49
N ALA A 61 -4.73 4.94 -3.88
CA ALA A 61 -4.98 3.69 -4.59
C ALA A 61 -6.36 3.68 -5.29
N LYS A 62 -7.41 4.18 -4.63
CA LYS A 62 -8.75 4.33 -5.24
C LYS A 62 -8.76 5.30 -6.42
N GLU A 63 -7.92 6.34 -6.40
CA GLU A 63 -7.85 7.31 -7.50
C GLU A 63 -7.13 6.74 -8.72
N GLN A 64 -6.10 5.90 -8.52
CA GLN A 64 -5.30 5.30 -9.59
C GLN A 64 -5.90 4.03 -10.21
N LEU A 65 -6.76 3.31 -9.48
CA LEU A 65 -7.39 2.07 -9.93
C LEU A 65 -8.79 2.27 -10.54
N LYS A 66 -9.18 3.52 -10.83
CA LYS A 66 -10.42 3.86 -11.52
C LYS A 66 -10.46 3.42 -12.98
#